data_AF-A0A151WQM6-F1
#
_entry.id   AF-A0A151WQM6-F1
#
_cell.length_a   1.000
_cell.length_b   1.000
_cell.length_c   1.000
_cell.angle_alpha   90.00
_cell.angle_beta   90.00
_cell.angle_gamma   90.00
#
_symmetry.space_group_name_H-M   'P 1'
#
loop_
_entity.id
_entity.type
_entity.pdbx_description
1 polymer ?
#
loop_
_entity_poly.entity_id
_entity_poly.type
_entity_poly.pdbx_seq_one_letter_code
_entity_poly.pdbx_strand_id
1 'polypeptide(L)'
;MPVITTTEELAQAQTNDMKLEELLKPKASSLQLKKLRIDNTDNVVYCDTSGTDVRPYVSSSLRRRIFNATHNLVHPSGRTTSKLISKSFVWPNLNKDVTEWAKTCLHCQRSKIHKHNRNTLERIDIPLVFIRYTSISSDHCHHKKTCNTA
;
A
#
# COMPACT_ATOMS: atom_id res chain seq x y z
N MET A 1 -17.01 6.32 0.98
CA MET A 1 -15.74 5.96 1.67
C MET A 1 -16.00 6.08 3.16
N PRO A 2 -15.52 5.17 4.02
CA PRO A 2 -15.70 5.32 5.46
C PRO A 2 -15.10 6.66 5.93
N VAL A 3 -15.70 7.26 6.96
CA VAL A 3 -15.17 8.47 7.58
C VAL A 3 -13.96 8.04 8.42
N ILE A 4 -12.76 8.26 7.88
CA ILE A 4 -11.52 7.73 8.47
C ILE A 4 -10.94 8.68 9.54
N THR A 5 -11.18 9.98 9.41
CA THR A 5 -10.70 11.04 10.31
C THR A 5 -11.77 12.12 10.44
N THR A 6 -11.97 12.64 11.66
CA THR A 6 -12.87 13.79 11.89
C THR A 6 -12.17 15.11 11.57
N THR A 7 -12.94 16.16 11.32
CA THR A 7 -12.40 17.51 11.06
C THR A 7 -11.65 18.07 12.27
N GLU A 8 -12.11 17.78 13.48
CA GLU A 8 -11.45 18.13 14.74
C GLU A 8 -10.08 17.48 14.89
N GLU A 9 -9.97 16.17 14.60
CA GLU A 9 -8.70 15.44 14.69
C GLU A 9 -7.68 15.97 13.66
N LEU A 10 -8.13 16.32 12.45
CA LEU A 10 -7.30 16.97 11.44
C LEU A 10 -6.80 18.34 11.90
N ALA A 11 -7.69 19.18 12.46
CA ALA A 11 -7.33 20.51 12.94
C ALA A 11 -6.28 20.43 14.06
N GLN A 12 -6.50 19.57 15.06
CA GLN A 12 -5.57 19.39 16.17
C GLN A 12 -4.21 18.84 15.72
N ALA A 13 -4.19 17.88 14.81
CA ALA A 13 -2.94 17.33 14.27
C ALA A 13 -2.15 18.38 13.48
N GLN A 14 -2.83 19.27 12.75
CA GLN A 14 -2.21 20.35 12.00
C GLN A 14 -1.60 21.42 12.91
N THR A 15 -2.22 21.75 14.05
CA THR A 15 -1.68 22.73 15.00
C THR A 15 -0.29 22.36 15.52
N ASN A 16 -0.02 21.06 15.68
CA ASN A 16 1.24 20.56 16.24
C ASN A 16 2.29 20.23 15.16
N ASP A 17 1.99 20.44 13.87
CA ASP A 17 2.84 19.98 12.77
C ASP A 17 3.84 21.06 12.33
N MET A 18 5.08 20.97 12.83
CA MET A 18 6.17 21.88 12.42
C MET A 18 6.43 21.85 10.90
N LYS A 19 6.16 20.72 10.24
CA LYS A 19 6.38 20.58 8.79
C LYS A 19 5.36 21.34 7.97
N LEU A 20 4.18 21.61 8.55
CA LEU A 20 3.15 22.41 7.90
C LEU A 20 3.63 23.86 7.72
N GLU A 21 4.24 24.45 8.75
CA GLU A 21 4.82 25.79 8.70
C GLU A 21 5.89 25.94 7.61
N GLU A 22 6.71 24.90 7.40
CA GLU A 22 7.69 24.89 6.31
C GLU A 22 7.04 24.87 4.93
N LEU A 23 5.93 24.13 4.77
CA LEU A 23 5.20 24.02 3.51
C LEU A 23 4.44 25.29 3.15
N LEU A 24 4.10 26.12 4.14
CA LEU A 24 3.47 27.43 3.92
C LEU A 24 4.46 28.48 3.38
N LYS A 25 5.78 28.26 3.52
CA LYS A 25 6.78 29.19 3.01
C LYS A 25 6.74 29.24 1.48
N PRO A 26 6.70 30.44 0.86
CA PRO A 26 6.68 30.56 -0.59
C PRO A 26 7.95 29.91 -1.18
N LYS A 27 7.75 29.05 -2.20
CA LYS A 27 8.76 28.22 -2.92
C LYS A 27 9.13 26.87 -2.29
N ALA A 28 8.65 26.51 -1.11
CA ALA A 28 8.98 25.22 -0.50
C ALA A 28 8.20 24.03 -1.09
N SER A 29 7.00 24.28 -1.63
CA SER A 29 6.12 23.24 -2.15
C SER A 29 5.29 23.73 -3.33
N SER A 30 4.88 22.81 -4.21
CA SER A 30 3.89 23.05 -5.26
C SER A 30 2.44 23.04 -4.75
N LEU A 31 2.22 22.66 -3.48
CA LEU A 31 0.89 22.62 -2.86
C LEU A 31 0.37 24.03 -2.56
N GLN A 32 -0.91 24.29 -2.86
CA GLN A 32 -1.56 25.56 -2.54
C GLN A 32 -2.43 25.39 -1.30
N LEU A 33 -1.81 25.47 -0.12
CA LEU A 33 -2.48 25.27 1.16
C LEU A 33 -3.19 26.56 1.62
N LYS A 34 -4.50 26.48 1.82
CA LYS A 34 -5.35 27.55 2.35
C LYS A 34 -6.15 27.06 3.55
N LYS A 35 -6.37 27.94 4.52
CA LYS A 35 -7.25 27.69 5.66
C LYS A 35 -8.70 27.73 5.20
N LEU A 36 -9.44 26.64 5.39
CA LEU A 36 -10.86 26.53 5.06
C LEU A 36 -11.63 25.91 6.23
N ARG A 37 -12.90 26.27 6.37
CA ARG A 37 -13.84 25.59 7.28
C ARG A 37 -14.43 24.40 6.51
N ILE A 38 -14.24 23.19 7.06
CA ILE A 38 -14.77 21.97 6.47
C ILE A 38 -15.99 21.57 7.29
N ASP A 39 -17.12 21.40 6.61
CA ASP A 39 -18.45 21.21 7.19
C ASP A 39 -18.88 22.42 8.05
N ASN A 40 -20.15 22.52 8.46
CA ASN A 40 -20.70 23.65 9.23
C ASN A 40 -20.10 23.80 10.66
N THR A 41 -18.87 23.35 10.86
CA THR A 41 -18.09 23.41 12.09
C THR A 41 -17.18 24.64 12.09
N ASP A 42 -16.88 25.16 13.29
CA ASP A 42 -15.98 26.29 13.46
C ASP A 42 -14.49 25.93 13.27
N ASN A 43 -14.19 24.65 13.07
CA ASN A 43 -12.82 24.15 12.94
C ASN A 43 -12.22 24.53 11.58
N VAL A 44 -11.05 25.17 11.62
CA VAL A 44 -10.31 25.61 10.44
C VAL A 44 -9.19 24.62 10.14
N VAL A 45 -9.19 24.09 8.92
CA VAL A 45 -8.24 23.07 8.45
C VAL A 45 -7.51 23.58 7.21
N TYR A 46 -6.21 23.33 7.12
CA TYR A 46 -5.44 23.59 5.93
C TYR A 46 -5.80 22.59 4.82
N CYS A 47 -6.17 23.10 3.67
CA CYS A 47 -6.59 22.34 2.50
C CYS A 47 -5.80 22.76 1.26
N ASP A 48 -5.49 21.81 0.40
CA ASP A 48 -4.95 22.09 -0.94
C ASP A 48 -6.08 22.50 -1.87
N THR A 49 -5.93 23.66 -2.52
CA THR A 49 -6.85 24.19 -3.53
C THR A 49 -6.22 24.24 -4.92
N SER A 50 -5.09 23.58 -5.14
CA SER A 50 -4.40 23.60 -6.44
C SER A 50 -5.13 22.82 -7.55
N GLY A 51 -6.01 21.90 -7.17
CA GLY A 51 -6.78 21.05 -8.09
C GLY A 51 -8.26 21.42 -8.21
N THR A 52 -9.02 20.53 -8.83
CA THR A 52 -10.48 20.65 -8.97
C THR A 52 -11.22 20.45 -7.65
N ASP A 53 -10.70 19.56 -6.80
CA ASP A 53 -11.30 19.19 -5.53
C ASP A 53 -10.49 19.77 -4.37
N VAL A 54 -11.19 20.28 -3.35
CA VAL A 54 -10.60 20.71 -2.09
C VAL A 54 -10.23 19.47 -1.29
N ARG A 55 -8.93 19.31 -0.99
CA ARG A 55 -8.42 18.16 -0.23
C ARG A 55 -7.74 18.60 1.05
N PRO A 56 -8.18 18.16 2.24
CA PRO A 56 -7.50 18.48 3.49
C PRO A 56 -6.09 17.91 3.54
N TYR A 57 -5.17 18.73 4.07
CA TYR A 57 -3.80 18.32 4.35
C TYR A 57 -3.74 17.37 5.53
N VAL A 58 -2.94 16.31 5.42
CA VAL A 58 -2.79 15.31 6.48
C VAL A 58 -1.39 15.36 7.08
N SER A 59 -1.35 15.65 8.38
CA SER A 59 -0.14 15.61 9.21
C SER A 59 0.40 14.20 9.38
N SER A 60 1.71 14.08 9.62
CA SER A 60 2.46 12.81 9.64
C SER A 60 1.83 11.74 10.54
N SER A 61 1.33 12.12 11.71
CA SER A 61 0.69 11.24 12.70
C SER A 61 -0.50 10.46 12.14
N LEU A 62 -1.31 11.08 11.29
CA LEU A 62 -2.57 10.51 10.78
C LEU A 62 -2.38 9.69 9.51
N ARG A 63 -1.29 9.91 8.75
CA ARG A 63 -1.11 9.28 7.42
C ARG A 63 -1.13 7.76 7.47
N ARG A 64 -0.48 7.17 8.49
CA ARG A 64 -0.45 5.71 8.70
C ARG A 64 -1.85 5.16 8.97
N ARG A 65 -2.64 5.86 9.79
CA ARG A 65 -4.00 5.47 10.15
C ARG A 65 -4.89 5.49 8.90
N ILE A 66 -4.80 6.54 8.09
CA ILE A 66 -5.54 6.64 6.82
C ILE A 66 -5.18 5.51 5.86
N PHE A 67 -3.89 5.21 5.73
CA PHE A 67 -3.44 4.09 4.93
C PHE A 67 -4.00 2.75 5.43
N ASN A 68 -3.88 2.45 6.72
CA ASN A 68 -4.37 1.19 7.28
C ASN A 68 -5.88 1.03 7.09
N ALA A 69 -6.66 2.10 7.30
CA ALA A 69 -8.11 2.07 7.15
C ALA A 69 -8.56 1.83 5.70
N THR A 70 -7.81 2.31 4.71
CA THR A 70 -8.11 2.06 3.29
C THR A 70 -7.54 0.75 2.78
N HIS A 71 -6.33 0.39 3.21
CA HIS A 71 -5.61 -0.76 2.71
C HIS A 71 -6.10 -2.08 3.33
N ASN A 72 -6.34 -2.13 4.64
CA ASN A 72 -6.61 -3.39 5.34
C ASN A 72 -7.99 -3.99 5.05
N LEU A 73 -8.91 -3.23 4.44
CA LEU A 73 -10.25 -3.74 4.11
C LEU A 73 -10.21 -4.85 3.06
N VAL A 74 -9.39 -4.67 2.02
CA VAL A 74 -9.37 -5.56 0.84
C VAL A 74 -7.96 -5.79 0.29
N HIS A 75 -6.93 -5.32 0.99
CA HIS A 75 -5.52 -5.39 0.55
C HIS A 75 -5.30 -4.99 -0.92
N PRO A 76 -5.85 -3.82 -1.37
CA PRO A 76 -5.69 -3.40 -2.75
C PRO A 76 -4.22 -3.05 -3.03
N SER A 77 -3.85 -3.03 -4.31
CA SER A 77 -2.48 -2.67 -4.72
C SER A 77 -2.07 -1.29 -4.16
N GLY A 78 -0.78 -1.07 -3.91
CA GLY A 78 -0.28 0.24 -3.46
C GLY A 78 -0.70 1.39 -4.38
N ARG A 79 -0.71 1.14 -5.70
CA ARG A 79 -1.19 2.11 -6.70
C ARG A 79 -2.68 2.44 -6.54
N THR A 80 -3.50 1.42 -6.34
CA THR A 80 -4.94 1.59 -6.12
C THR A 80 -5.22 2.34 -4.81
N THR A 81 -4.49 1.98 -3.75
CA THR A 81 -4.59 2.61 -2.42
C THR A 81 -4.20 4.10 -2.52
N SER A 82 -3.09 4.40 -3.17
CA SER A 82 -2.63 5.79 -3.37
C SER A 82 -3.66 6.61 -4.14
N LYS A 83 -4.23 6.07 -5.22
CA LYS A 83 -5.29 6.74 -6.00
C LYS A 83 -6.55 7.00 -5.17
N LEU A 84 -6.90 6.10 -4.27
CA LEU A 84 -8.08 6.23 -3.42
C LEU A 84 -7.90 7.32 -2.37
N ILE A 85 -6.73 7.31 -1.72
CA ILE A 85 -6.38 8.32 -0.72
C ILE A 85 -6.20 9.69 -1.37
N SER A 86 -5.52 9.79 -2.51
CA SER A 86 -5.24 11.07 -3.18
C SER A 86 -6.47 11.80 -3.67
N LYS A 87 -7.62 11.11 -3.80
CA LYS A 87 -8.90 11.74 -4.11
C LYS A 87 -9.45 12.55 -2.94
N SER A 88 -9.20 12.10 -1.72
CA SER A 88 -9.80 12.69 -0.51
C SER A 88 -8.80 13.48 0.34
N PHE A 89 -7.51 13.17 0.25
CA PHE A 89 -6.48 13.71 1.14
C PHE A 89 -5.23 14.10 0.36
N VAL A 90 -4.43 14.99 0.95
CA VAL A 90 -3.17 15.45 0.34
C VAL A 90 -2.05 15.54 1.38
N TRP A 91 -0.85 15.16 0.98
CA TRP A 91 0.39 15.47 1.69
C TRP A 91 1.62 15.27 0.78
N PRO A 92 2.78 15.85 1.09
CA PRO A 92 4.00 15.67 0.31
C PRO A 92 4.42 14.20 0.23
N ASN A 93 4.76 13.74 -0.97
CA ASN A 93 5.20 12.36 -1.24
C ASN A 93 4.16 11.26 -0.94
N LEU A 94 2.85 11.57 -0.93
CA LEU A 94 1.76 10.60 -0.72
C LEU A 94 1.92 9.28 -1.47
N ASN A 95 2.20 9.34 -2.77
CA ASN A 95 2.32 8.15 -3.60
C ASN A 95 3.51 7.26 -3.19
N LYS A 96 4.63 7.88 -2.76
CA LYS A 96 5.82 7.16 -2.33
C LYS A 96 5.54 6.46 -1.00
N ASP A 97 5.05 7.20 -0.01
CA ASP A 97 4.69 6.70 1.31
C ASP A 97 3.75 5.50 1.21
N VAL A 98 2.62 5.67 0.52
CA VAL A 98 1.60 4.60 0.39
C VAL A 98 2.15 3.38 -0.34
N THR A 99 2.99 3.57 -1.36
CA THR A 99 3.60 2.46 -2.09
C THR A 99 4.57 1.69 -1.22
N GLU A 100 5.40 2.38 -0.43
CA GLU A 100 6.33 1.76 0.51
C GLU A 100 5.59 0.95 1.57
N TRP A 101 4.50 1.50 2.10
CA TRP A 101 3.70 0.84 3.14
C TRP A 101 2.95 -0.37 2.61
N ALA A 102 2.44 -0.31 1.38
CA ALA A 102 1.84 -1.46 0.72
C ALA A 102 2.88 -2.57 0.44
N LYS A 103 4.15 -2.22 0.19
CA LYS A 103 5.23 -3.20 0.01
C LYS A 103 5.58 -3.93 1.30
N THR A 104 5.45 -3.31 2.46
CA THR A 104 5.73 -3.92 3.77
C THR A 104 4.56 -4.71 4.34
N CYS A 105 3.39 -4.69 3.68
CA CYS A 105 2.23 -5.47 4.11
C CYS A 105 2.46 -6.97 3.95
N LEU A 106 2.52 -7.72 5.05
CA LEU A 106 2.74 -9.17 5.07
C LEU A 106 1.65 -9.95 4.30
N HIS A 107 0.39 -9.51 4.40
CA HIS A 107 -0.72 -10.15 3.69
C HIS A 107 -0.54 -10.02 2.17
N CYS A 108 -0.18 -8.83 1.71
CA CYS A 108 0.12 -8.57 0.30
C CYS A 108 1.39 -9.29 -0.17
N GLN A 109 2.44 -9.37 0.66
CA GLN A 109 3.68 -10.06 0.30
C GLN A 109 3.42 -11.55 0.09
N ARG A 110 2.67 -12.20 1.00
CA ARG A 110 2.34 -13.62 0.92
C ARG A 110 1.48 -13.96 -0.29
N SER A 111 0.48 -13.13 -0.59
CA SER A 111 -0.43 -13.39 -1.71
C SER A 111 0.22 -13.15 -3.08
N LYS A 112 1.29 -12.34 -3.15
CA LYS A 112 1.88 -11.88 -4.41
C LYS A 112 3.11 -12.67 -4.86
N ILE A 113 3.32 -13.86 -4.31
CA ILE A 113 4.39 -14.79 -4.72
C ILE A 113 3.98 -15.47 -6.03
N HIS A 114 4.11 -14.75 -7.15
CA HIS A 114 3.88 -15.29 -8.50
C HIS A 114 5.17 -15.60 -9.28
N LYS A 115 6.35 -15.20 -8.75
CA LYS A 115 7.63 -15.54 -9.36
C LYS A 115 8.18 -16.81 -8.71
N HIS A 116 8.08 -17.92 -9.42
CA HIS A 116 8.92 -19.08 -9.13
C HIS A 116 10.37 -18.70 -9.47
N ASN A 117 11.30 -18.93 -8.54
CA ASN A 117 12.72 -18.91 -8.85
C ASN A 117 12.98 -20.07 -9.82
N ARG A 118 12.95 -19.80 -11.13
CA ARG A 118 13.36 -20.77 -12.16
C ARG A 118 14.86 -20.72 -12.23
N ASN A 119 15.52 -21.34 -11.26
CA ASN A 119 16.94 -21.61 -11.37
C ASN A 119 17.14 -22.56 -12.55
N THR A 120 18.11 -22.29 -13.41
CA THR A 120 18.59 -23.31 -14.35
C THR A 120 19.04 -24.50 -13.52
N LEU A 121 18.47 -25.68 -13.77
CA LEU A 121 18.88 -26.89 -13.08
C LEU A 121 20.34 -27.14 -13.45
N GLU A 122 21.24 -27.04 -12.48
CA GLU A 122 22.61 -27.50 -12.67
C GLU A 122 22.58 -29.02 -12.85
N ARG A 123 23.20 -29.49 -13.93
CA ARG A 123 23.34 -30.92 -14.18
C ARG A 123 24.31 -31.47 -13.15
N ILE A 124 23.83 -32.37 -12.30
CA ILE A 124 24.70 -33.15 -11.42
C ILE A 124 25.42 -34.16 -12.31
N ASP A 125 26.75 -34.01 -12.44
CA ASP A 125 27.57 -35.01 -13.11
C ASP A 125 27.67 -36.25 -12.22
N ILE A 126 26.99 -37.32 -12.63
CA ILE A 126 27.05 -38.60 -11.95
C ILE A 126 28.37 -39.27 -12.33
N PRO A 127 29.33 -39.47 -11.40
CA PRO A 127 30.55 -40.18 -11.72
C PRO A 127 30.22 -41.62 -12.14
N LEU A 128 30.64 -42.02 -13.34
CA LEU A 128 30.39 -43.34 -13.95
C LEU A 128 31.12 -44.50 -13.27
N VAL A 129 31.58 -44.32 -12.04
CA VAL A 129 32.30 -45.36 -11.30
C VAL A 129 31.31 -46.01 -10.34
N PHE A 130 30.82 -47.17 -10.77
CA PHE A 130 30.08 -48.16 -9.97
C PHE A 130 28.62 -47.85 -9.63
N ILE A 131 27.70 -47.98 -10.60
CA ILE A 131 26.33 -48.40 -10.30
C ILE A 131 25.86 -49.44 -11.33
N ARG A 132 26.02 -50.73 -10.99
CA ARG A 132 25.21 -51.81 -11.58
C ARG A 132 23.83 -51.80 -10.93
N TYR A 133 23.03 -50.78 -11.24
CA TYR A 133 21.59 -50.83 -11.06
C TYR A 133 20.99 -50.10 -12.26
N THR A 134 20.35 -50.88 -13.12
CA THR A 134 19.44 -50.37 -14.15
C THR A 134 18.38 -49.57 -13.43
N SER A 135 18.38 -48.25 -13.60
CA SER A 135 17.50 -47.32 -12.90
C SER A 135 16.04 -47.78 -12.97
N ILE A 136 15.44 -48.10 -11.82
CA ILE A 136 13.98 -48.23 -11.70
C ILE A 136 13.48 -46.90 -11.14
N SER A 137 12.92 -46.06 -12.01
CA SER A 137 12.05 -44.97 -11.58
C SER A 137 10.66 -45.56 -11.38
N SER A 138 10.20 -45.69 -10.13
CA SER A 138 8.79 -45.94 -9.84
C SER A 138 8.13 -44.62 -9.47
N ASP A 139 7.53 -43.97 -10.46
CA ASP A 139 6.61 -42.87 -10.22
C ASP A 139 5.25 -43.45 -9.83
N HIS A 140 5.00 -43.56 -8.52
CA HIS A 140 3.66 -43.88 -8.03
C HIS A 140 2.76 -42.65 -8.16
N CYS A 141 2.09 -42.52 -9.31
CA CYS A 141 1.11 -41.48 -9.55
C CYS A 141 -0.23 -41.86 -8.89
N HIS A 142 -0.51 -41.32 -7.71
CA HIS A 142 -1.87 -41.35 -7.16
C HIS A 142 -2.76 -40.38 -7.95
N HIS A 143 -3.41 -40.87 -8.99
CA HIS A 143 -4.61 -40.24 -9.52
C HIS A 143 -5.73 -40.40 -8.49
N LYS A 144 -5.96 -39.36 -7.68
CA LYS A 144 -7.23 -39.22 -6.95
C LYS A 144 -8.32 -38.98 -7.99
N LYS A 145 -9.09 -40.02 -8.31
CA LYS A 145 -10.37 -39.86 -8.99
C LYS A 145 -11.31 -39.10 -8.04
N THR A 146 -11.52 -37.82 -8.28
CA THR A 146 -12.75 -37.16 -7.81
C THR A 146 -13.88 -37.61 -8.75
N CYS A 147 -14.66 -38.61 -8.34
CA CYS A 147 -15.98 -38.81 -8.93
C CYS A 147 -16.90 -37.71 -8.41
N ASN A 148 -17.29 -36.81 -9.32
CA ASN A 148 -18.55 -36.08 -9.21
C ASN A 148 -19.70 -37.05 -9.51
N THR A 149 -20.64 -37.16 -8.58
CA THR A 149 -22.01 -37.63 -8.81
C THR A 149 -22.84 -36.72 -7.91
N ALA A 150 -23.44 -35.69 -8.49
CA ALA A 150 -24.86 -35.61 -8.90
C ALA A 150 -25.75 -35.21 -7.73
#